data_AF-A0A819A5B6-F1
#
_entry.id   AF-A0A819A5B6-F1
#
_cell.length_a   1.000
_cell.length_b   1.000
_cell.length_c   1.000
_cell.angle_alpha   90.00
_cell.angle_beta   90.00
_cell.angle_gamma   90.00
#
_symmetry.space_group_name_H-M   'P 1'
#
loop_
_entity.id
_entity.type
_entity.pdbx_description
1 polymer ?
#
loop_
_entity_poly.entity_id
_entity_poly.type
_entity_poly.pdbx_seq_one_letter_code
_entity_poly.pdbx_strand_id
1 'polypeptide(L)' 'MSNDNSGQSEFCQSFACALQSCLHKNTYNPDKCEKVLNKLKQCCLEHGAQSPVICSGFPISKSSSSK' A
#
# COMPACT_ATOMS: atom_id res chain seq x y z
N MET A 1 -1.50 -13.92 22.46
CA MET A 1 -0.44 -13.93 21.42
C MET A 1 -1.03 -13.34 20.15
N SER A 2 -0.40 -12.33 19.56
CA SER A 2 -0.75 -11.88 18.20
C SER A 2 -0.20 -12.92 17.22
N ASN A 3 -1.07 -13.79 16.72
CA ASN A 3 -0.73 -14.71 15.63
C ASN A 3 -0.65 -13.88 14.33
N ASP A 4 0.50 -13.25 14.11
CA ASP A 4 0.88 -12.74 12.80
C ASP A 4 1.21 -13.95 11.91
N ASN A 5 0.18 -14.47 11.26
CA ASN A 5 0.33 -15.44 10.19
C ASN A 5 -0.53 -14.98 9.02
N SER A 6 -0.02 -14.06 8.21
CA SER A 6 -0.54 -13.85 6.86
C SER A 6 0.59 -13.47 5.91
N GLY A 7 1.51 -14.43 5.74
CA GLY A 7 2.55 -14.38 4.72
C GLY A 7 2.14 -15.04 3.41
N GLN A 8 0.89 -14.91 2.95
CA GLN A 8 0.44 -15.62 1.75
C GLN A 8 -0.30 -14.69 0.78
N SER A 9 0.49 -14.01 -0.06
CA SER A 9 0.08 -13.35 -1.31
C SER A 9 -0.96 -12.24 -1.18
N GLU A 10 -0.55 -11.12 -0.59
CA GLU A 10 -1.33 -9.89 -0.64
C GLU A 10 -1.34 -9.37 -2.10
N PHE A 11 -2.49 -9.41 -2.79
CA PHE A 11 -2.67 -8.94 -4.18
C PHE A 11 -2.09 -7.54 -4.40
N CYS A 12 -2.21 -6.68 -3.38
CA CYS A 12 -1.75 -5.30 -3.43
C CYS A 12 -0.26 -5.11 -3.06
N GLN A 13 0.43 -6.16 -2.60
CA GLN A 13 1.83 -6.11 -2.18
C GLN A 13 2.77 -5.67 -3.30
N SER A 14 2.54 -6.13 -4.53
CA SER A 14 3.32 -5.73 -5.70
C SER A 14 3.29 -4.23 -5.91
N PHE A 15 2.12 -3.60 -5.77
CA PHE A 15 1.97 -2.15 -5.91
C PHE A 15 2.54 -1.40 -4.70
N ALA A 16 2.38 -1.92 -3.48
CA ALA A 16 2.95 -1.33 -2.26
C ALA A 16 4.48 -1.31 -2.28
N CYS A 17 5.11 -2.42 -2.66
CA CYS A 17 6.56 -2.51 -2.81
C CYS A 17 7.08 -1.59 -3.93
N ALA A 18 6.35 -1.52 -5.05
CA ALA A 18 6.66 -0.58 -6.12
C ALA A 18 6.55 0.88 -5.67
N LEU A 19 5.58 1.22 -4.82
CA LEU A 19 5.40 2.57 -4.28
C LEU A 19 6.57 2.94 -3.37
N GLN A 20 6.93 2.06 -2.43
CA GLN A 20 8.09 2.24 -1.54
C GLN A 20 9.39 2.43 -2.33
N SER A 21 9.59 1.63 -3.38
CA SER A 21 10.76 1.74 -4.27
C SER A 21 10.75 3.06 -5.05
N CYS A 22 9.58 3.48 -5.55
CA CYS A 22 9.43 4.72 -6.27
C CYS A 22 9.73 5.92 -5.36
N LEU A 23 9.21 5.92 -4.14
CA LEU A 23 9.48 6.95 -3.15
C LEU A 23 10.98 7.03 -2.86
N HIS A 24 11.66 5.93 -2.54
CA HIS A 24 13.12 5.93 -2.31
C HIS A 24 13.92 6.53 -3.47
N LYS A 25 13.55 6.22 -4.71
CA LYS A 25 14.23 6.75 -5.91
C LYS A 25 13.96 8.24 -6.17
N ASN A 26 12.83 8.75 -5.68
CA ASN A 26 12.36 10.12 -5.91
C ASN A 26 12.39 10.96 -4.64
N THR A 27 13.28 10.64 -3.68
CA THR A 27 13.42 11.40 -2.43
C THR A 27 12.11 11.50 -1.64
N TYR A 28 11.32 10.44 -1.67
CA TYR A 28 9.99 10.33 -1.11
C TYR A 28 8.94 11.29 -1.71
N ASN A 29 9.09 11.70 -2.97
CA ASN A 29 8.08 12.52 -3.65
C ASN A 29 6.91 11.68 -4.18
N PRO A 30 5.70 11.76 -3.57
CA PRO A 30 4.55 11.00 -4.02
C PRO A 30 4.01 11.47 -5.38
N ASP A 31 4.18 12.73 -5.77
CA ASP A 31 3.79 13.27 -7.09
C ASP A 31 4.37 12.45 -8.24
N LYS A 32 5.64 12.05 -8.14
CA LYS A 32 6.29 11.21 -9.16
C LYS A 32 5.75 9.79 -9.20
N CYS A 33 5.18 9.33 -8.07
CA CYS A 33 4.70 7.98 -7.85
C CYS A 33 3.17 7.89 -7.93
N GLU A 34 2.48 8.95 -8.35
CA GLU A 34 1.02 9.02 -8.45
C GLU A 34 0.43 7.82 -9.22
N LYS A 35 1.10 7.41 -10.30
CA LYS A 35 0.71 6.22 -11.09
C LYS A 35 0.66 4.95 -10.25
N VAL A 36 1.64 4.73 -9.38
CA VAL A 36 1.71 3.54 -8.51
C VAL A 36 0.72 3.67 -7.36
N LEU A 37 0.60 4.88 -6.80
CA LEU A 37 -0.39 5.24 -5.79
C LEU A 37 -1.82 4.93 -6.25
N ASN A 38 -2.19 5.33 -7.47
CA ASN A 38 -3.50 5.05 -8.06
C ASN A 38 -3.74 3.56 -8.24
N LYS A 39 -2.73 2.81 -8.72
CA LYS A 39 -2.83 1.35 -8.84
C LYS A 39 -3.04 0.66 -7.48
N LEU A 40 -2.29 1.08 -6.48
CA LEU A 40 -2.42 0.56 -5.11
C LEU A 40 -3.80 0.90 -4.53
N LYS A 41 -4.30 2.12 -4.76
CA LYS A 41 -5.68 2.51 -4.38
C LYS A 41 -6.72 1.62 -5.03
N GLN A 42 -6.65 1.43 -6.35
CA GLN A 42 -7.59 0.57 -7.09
C GLN A 42 -7.55 -0.86 -6.55
N CYS A 43 -6.36 -1.42 -6.36
CA CYS A 43 -6.21 -2.75 -5.77
C CYS A 43 -6.89 -2.85 -4.39
N CYS A 44 -6.72 -1.85 -3.54
CA CYS A 44 -7.39 -1.84 -2.24
C CYS A 44 -8.90 -1.63 -2.30
N LEU A 45 -9.41 -0.94 -3.33
CA LEU A 45 -10.86 -0.80 -3.54
C LEU A 45 -11.49 -2.12 -4.01
N GLU A 46 -10.80 -2.88 -4.87
CA GLU A 46 -11.31 -4.14 -5.44
C GLU A 46 -11.02 -5.35 -4.54
N HIS A 47 -9.80 -5.43 -4.01
CA HIS A 47 -9.26 -6.57 -3.26
C HIS A 47 -8.91 -6.22 -1.81
N GLY A 48 -9.31 -5.07 -1.28
CA GLY A 48 -8.96 -4.66 0.10
C GLY A 48 -9.43 -5.63 1.19
N ALA A 49 -10.48 -6.41 0.93
CA ALA A 49 -10.92 -7.50 1.81
C ALA A 49 -9.93 -8.68 1.84
N GLN A 50 -9.22 -8.92 0.73
CA GLN A 50 -8.20 -9.97 0.60
C GLN A 50 -6.81 -9.47 1.01
N SER A 51 -6.55 -8.16 0.90
CA SER A 51 -5.32 -7.53 1.35
C SER A 51 -5.52 -6.46 2.43
N PRO A 52 -6.11 -6.81 3.58
CA PRO A 52 -6.38 -5.87 4.64
C PRO A 52 -5.09 -5.34 5.28
N VAL A 53 -3.99 -6.11 5.27
CA VAL A 53 -2.72 -5.71 5.88
C VAL A 53 -2.06 -4.61 5.06
N ILE A 54 -1.95 -4.78 3.74
CA ILE A 54 -1.39 -3.75 2.86
C ILE A 54 -2.29 -2.51 2.82
N CYS A 55 -3.61 -2.69 2.75
CA CYS A 55 -4.55 -1.60 2.58
C CYS A 55 -4.84 -0.82 3.87
N SER A 56 -4.70 -1.44 5.05
CA SER A 56 -4.83 -0.73 6.35
C SER A 56 -3.66 0.23 6.61
N GLY A 57 -2.46 -0.09 6.11
CA GLY A 57 -1.30 0.79 6.17
C GLY A 57 -1.22 1.87 5.09
N PHE A 58 -2.17 1.88 4.14
CA PHE A 58 -2.15 2.78 2.99
C PHE A 58 -3.32 3.79 3.03
N PRO A 59 -3.07 5.12 2.97
CA PRO A 59 -4.13 6.10 3.13
C PRO A 59 -5.00 6.23 1.86
N ILE A 60 -6.11 5.48 1.82
CA ILE A 60 -7.01 5.48 0.65
C ILE A 60 -7.88 6.75 0.61
N SER A 61 -8.31 7.31 1.76
CA SER A 61 -9.04 8.60 1.78
C SER A 61 -9.27 9.30 3.14
N LYS A 62 -8.61 8.94 4.24
CA LYS A 62 -8.51 9.87 5.38
C LYS A 62 -7.13 9.78 6.00
N SER A 63 -6.56 10.97 6.18
CA SER A 63 -5.29 11.24 6.86
C SER A 63 -5.10 10.31 8.06
N SER A 64 -4.03 9.53 8.05
CA SER A 64 -3.45 8.94 9.25
C SER A 64 -1.95 8.78 9.04
N SER A 65 -1.25 9.90 9.21
CA SER A 65 0.12 9.88 9.69
C SER A 65 0.06 9.69 11.21
N SER A 66 0.73 8.66 11.73
CA SER A 66 1.24 8.47 13.11
C SER A 66 1.36 6.96 13.35
N LYS A 67 2.49 6.37 13.74
CA LYS A 67 3.75 6.87 14.29
C LYS A 67 4.80 5.76 14.11
#